data_AF-A0A959ZPY1-F1
#
_entry.id   AF-A0A959ZPY1-F1
#
_cell.length_a   1.000
_cell.length_b   1.000
_cell.length_c   1.000
_cell.angle_alpha   90.00
_cell.angle_beta   90.00
_cell.angle_gamma   90.00
#
_symmetry.space_group_name_H-M   'P 1'
#
loop_
_entity.id
_entity.type
_entity.pdbx_description
1 polymer ?
#
loop_
_entity_poly.entity_id
_entity_poly.type
_entity_poly.pdbx_seq_one_letter_code
_entity_poly.pdbx_strand_id
1 'polypeptide(L)'
;MALVRRIGLALAALCAAALVTAPGALAADGIGLGGTTTDKSVTFFCFGVIALFMLLPIVLSLIQARLEGRKERMREQLERVHRP
;
A
#
# COMPACT_ATOMS: atom_id res chain seq x y z
N MET A 1 21.10 2.45 -1.32
CA MET A 1 19.80 1.81 -1.65
C MET A 1 19.40 0.68 -0.70
N ALA A 2 20.32 -0.16 -0.20
CA ALA A 2 19.96 -1.27 0.70
C ALA A 2 19.41 -0.84 2.07
N LEU A 3 19.91 0.25 2.66
CA LEU A 3 19.48 0.72 3.99
C LEU A 3 18.07 1.33 4.00
N VAL A 4 17.76 2.24 3.06
CA VAL A 4 16.43 2.86 2.93
C VAL A 4 15.36 1.81 2.58
N ARG A 5 15.70 0.82 1.75
CA ARG A 5 14.80 -0.30 1.43
C ARG A 5 14.57 -1.22 2.63
N ARG A 6 15.59 -1.47 3.46
CA ARG A 6 15.47 -2.28 4.69
C ARG A 6 14.66 -1.56 5.78
N ILE A 7 14.82 -0.25 5.92
CA ILE A 7 14.02 0.58 6.83
C ILE A 7 12.56 0.64 6.36
N GLY A 8 12.33 0.84 5.06
CA GLY A 8 10.98 0.84 4.48
C GLY A 8 10.24 -0.49 4.65
N LEU A 9 10.95 -1.61 4.49
CA LEU A 9 10.38 -2.95 4.70
C LEU A 9 10.17 -3.28 6.18
N ALA A 10 11.06 -2.83 7.07
CA ALA A 10 10.92 -3.02 8.51
C ALA A 10 9.74 -2.20 9.09
N LEU A 11 9.54 -0.96 8.62
CA LEU A 11 8.39 -0.15 8.99
C LEU A 11 7.08 -0.72 8.44
N ALA A 12 7.07 -1.22 7.19
CA ALA A 12 5.91 -1.91 6.64
C ALA A 12 5.57 -3.20 7.41
N ALA A 13 6.59 -3.97 7.82
CA ALA A 13 6.43 -5.16 8.63
C ALA A 13 5.93 -4.85 10.06
N LEU A 14 6.36 -3.72 10.65
CA LEU A 14 5.88 -3.27 11.95
C LEU A 14 4.41 -2.79 11.89
N CYS A 15 4.05 -2.03 10.86
CA CYS A 15 2.66 -1.60 10.66
C CYS A 15 1.72 -2.78 10.34
N ALA A 16 2.19 -3.76 9.58
CA ALA A 16 1.45 -5.00 9.34
C ALA A 16 1.29 -5.84 10.62
N ALA A 17 2.35 -5.95 11.43
CA ALA A 17 2.30 -6.64 12.72
C ALA A 17 1.34 -5.97 13.71
N ALA A 18 1.25 -4.63 13.69
CA ALA A 18 0.26 -3.88 14.47
C ALA A 18 -1.19 -4.10 13.98
N LEU A 19 -1.40 -4.25 12.66
CA LEU A 19 -2.72 -4.54 12.08
C LEU A 19 -3.24 -5.96 12.40
N VAL A 20 -2.33 -6.93 12.51
CA VAL A 20 -2.67 -8.33 12.80
C VAL A 20 -3.04 -8.56 14.26
N THR A 21 -2.48 -7.78 15.18
CA THR A 21 -2.75 -7.90 16.63
C THR A 21 -3.92 -7.04 17.12
N ALA A 22 -4.41 -6.10 16.30
CA ALA A 22 -5.51 -5.21 16.65
C ALA A 22 -6.83 -5.92 16.99
N PRO A 23 -7.31 -6.95 16.26
CA PRO A 23 -8.59 -7.60 16.59
C PRO A 23 -8.56 -8.27 17.98
N GLY A 24 -7.41 -8.81 18.39
CA GLY A 24 -7.23 -9.52 19.66
C GLY A 24 -7.18 -8.62 20.90
N ALA A 25 -6.82 -7.34 20.76
CA ALA A 25 -6.90 -6.38 21.86
C ALA A 25 -8.32 -5.83 22.09
N LEU A 26 -9.27 -6.13 21.19
CA LEU A 26 -10.55 -5.44 21.07
C LEU A 26 -11.77 -6.37 21.17
N ALA A 27 -11.56 -7.64 21.49
CA ALA A 27 -12.61 -8.63 21.67
C ALA A 27 -12.60 -9.18 23.10
N ALA A 28 -13.01 -8.36 24.07
CA ALA A 28 -13.67 -8.93 25.24
C ALA A 28 -15.09 -9.31 24.79
N ASP A 29 -15.52 -10.54 25.06
CA ASP A 29 -16.85 -11.11 24.75
C ASP A 29 -17.14 -11.55 23.29
N GLY A 30 -16.11 -11.68 22.44
CA GLY A 30 -16.27 -12.21 21.07
C GLY A 30 -16.93 -11.23 20.07
N ILE A 31 -17.15 -10.00 20.52
CA ILE A 31 -17.57 -8.87 19.72
C ILE A 31 -16.30 -8.11 19.34
N GLY A 32 -15.97 -8.05 18.04
CA GLY A 32 -14.90 -7.16 17.58
C GLY A 32 -15.31 -5.69 17.73
N LEU A 33 -14.38 -4.74 17.56
CA LEU A 33 -14.67 -3.30 17.62
C LEU A 33 -15.93 -2.84 16.89
N GLY A 34 -16.27 -3.51 15.78
CA GLY A 34 -17.39 -3.18 14.92
C GLY A 34 -18.76 -3.65 15.42
N GLY A 35 -18.86 -4.19 16.63
CA GLY A 35 -20.09 -4.80 17.12
C GLY A 35 -20.33 -6.20 16.53
N THR A 36 -21.54 -6.74 16.71
CA THR A 36 -21.92 -8.02 16.12
C THR A 36 -21.88 -7.93 14.59
N THR A 37 -21.07 -8.77 13.97
CA THR A 37 -20.98 -8.86 12.51
C THR A 37 -22.36 -9.18 11.91
N THR A 38 -22.82 -8.34 11.01
CA THR A 38 -24.07 -8.53 10.25
C THR A 38 -23.78 -8.74 8.76
N ASP A 39 -24.63 -9.47 8.04
CA ASP A 39 -24.45 -9.74 6.60
C ASP A 39 -24.23 -8.46 5.77
N LYS A 40 -24.93 -7.38 6.15
CA LYS A 40 -24.75 -6.06 5.55
C LYS A 40 -23.32 -5.54 5.72
N SER A 41 -22.80 -5.58 6.94
CA SER A 41 -21.45 -5.08 7.25
C SER A 41 -20.36 -5.83 6.48
N VAL A 42 -20.49 -7.16 6.37
CA VAL A 42 -19.57 -8.01 5.62
C VAL A 42 -19.64 -7.72 4.13
N THR A 43 -20.86 -7.60 3.61
CA THR A 43 -21.09 -7.34 2.17
C THR A 43 -20.46 -6.03 1.73
N PHE A 44 -20.69 -4.93 2.47
CA PHE A 44 -20.09 -3.63 2.14
C PHE A 44 -18.57 -3.64 2.27
N PHE A 45 -18.03 -4.35 3.26
CA PHE A 45 -16.58 -4.52 3.39
C PHE A 45 -15.99 -5.25 2.18
N CYS A 46 -16.62 -6.36 1.74
CA CYS A 46 -16.20 -7.09 0.56
C CYS A 46 -16.23 -6.24 -0.72
N PHE A 47 -17.25 -5.39 -0.91
CA PHE A 47 -17.26 -4.44 -2.03
C PHE A 47 -16.10 -3.45 -1.97
N GLY A 48 -15.76 -2.95 -0.77
CA GLY A 48 -14.59 -2.11 -0.57
C GLY A 48 -13.28 -2.81 -0.97
N VAL A 49 -13.12 -4.07 -0.59
CA VAL A 49 -11.94 -4.88 -0.94
C VAL A 49 -11.87 -5.09 -2.46
N ILE A 50 -12.98 -5.42 -3.11
CA ILE A 50 -13.06 -5.58 -4.57
C ILE A 50 -12.65 -4.27 -5.27
N ALA A 51 -13.23 -3.14 -4.86
CA ALA A 51 -12.92 -1.83 -5.43
C ALA A 51 -11.44 -1.46 -5.22
N LEU A 52 -10.88 -1.75 -4.04
CA LEU A 52 -9.46 -1.52 -3.76
C LEU A 52 -8.59 -2.30 -4.74
N PHE A 53 -8.82 -3.60 -4.93
CA PHE A 53 -8.01 -4.42 -5.83
C PHE A 53 -8.20 -4.07 -7.31
N MET A 54 -9.35 -3.50 -7.67
CA MET A 54 -9.57 -2.98 -9.02
C MET A 54 -8.80 -1.67 -9.26
N LEU A 55 -8.86 -0.73 -8.31
CA LEU A 55 -8.29 0.61 -8.47
C LEU A 55 -6.79 0.68 -8.16
N LEU A 56 -6.31 -0.08 -7.18
CA LEU A 56 -4.92 -0.09 -6.74
C LEU A 56 -3.93 -0.35 -7.88
N PRO A 57 -4.04 -1.42 -8.70
CA PRO A 57 -3.09 -1.66 -9.79
C PRO A 57 -3.16 -0.55 -10.85
N ILE A 58 -4.34 0.01 -11.13
CA ILE A 58 -4.50 1.13 -12.08
C ILE A 58 -3.71 2.34 -11.60
N VAL A 59 -3.90 2.74 -10.34
CA VAL A 59 -3.20 3.88 -9.74
C VAL A 59 -1.69 3.63 -9.70
N LEU A 60 -1.26 2.44 -9.30
CA LEU A 60 0.16 2.08 -9.27
C LEU A 60 0.79 2.12 -10.66
N SER A 61 0.11 1.62 -11.69
CA SER A 61 0.60 1.70 -13.07
C SER A 61 0.72 3.14 -13.57
N LEU A 62 -0.25 4.00 -13.25
CA LEU A 62 -0.18 5.43 -13.58
C LEU A 62 1.01 6.10 -12.88
N ILE A 63 1.24 5.79 -11.61
CA ILE A 63 2.38 6.30 -10.84
C ILE A 63 3.69 5.83 -11.48
N GLN A 64 3.81 4.54 -11.81
CA GLN A 64 5.00 3.97 -12.45
C GLN A 64 5.31 4.68 -13.78
N ALA A 65 4.31 4.83 -14.65
CA ALA A 65 4.47 5.52 -15.94
C ALA A 65 4.97 6.96 -15.77
N ARG A 66 4.47 7.68 -14.76
CA ARG A 66 4.92 9.05 -14.46
C ARG A 66 6.36 9.09 -13.95
N LEU A 67 6.76 8.14 -13.10
CA LEU A 67 8.11 8.07 -12.55
C LEU A 67 9.14 7.68 -13.63
N GLU A 68 8.79 6.75 -14.51
CA GLU A 68 9.64 6.35 -15.63
C GLU A 68 9.88 7.51 -16.59
N GLY A 69 8.84 8.24 -16.97
CA GLY A 69 8.98 9.43 -17.82
C GLY A 69 9.85 10.51 -17.17
N ARG A 70 9.81 10.68 -15.84
CA ARG A 70 10.72 11.59 -15.13
C ARG A 70 12.17 11.07 -15.15
N LYS A 71 12.36 9.78 -14.91
CA LYS A 71 13.69 9.16 -14.89
C LYS A 71 14.38 9.25 -16.25
N GLU A 72 13.63 9.05 -17.32
CA GLU A 72 14.15 9.13 -18.70
C GLU A 72 14.60 10.55 -19.05
N ARG A 73 13.79 11.57 -18.76
CA ARG A 73 14.16 12.99 -18.96
C ARG A 73 15.44 13.38 -18.22
N MET A 74 15.61 12.89 -16.99
CA MET A 74 16.84 13.15 -16.21
C MET A 74 18.05 12.42 -16.81
N ARG A 75 17.85 11.22 -17.35
CA ARG A 75 18.90 10.46 -18.02
C ARG A 75 19.35 11.13 -19.31
N GLU A 76 18.42 11.61 -20.13
CA GLU A 76 18.72 12.37 -21.35
C GLU A 76 19.52 13.64 -21.04
N GLN A 77 19.12 14.39 -20.01
CA GLN A 77 19.85 15.58 -19.58
C GLN A 77 21.28 15.23 -19.14
N LEU A 78 21.45 14.14 -18.37
CA LEU A 78 22.76 13.69 -17.92
C LEU A 78 23.66 13.27 -19.11
N GLU A 79 23.10 12.58 -20.09
CA GLU A 79 23.82 12.14 -21.29
C GLU A 79 24.28 13.32 -22.15
N ARG A 80 23.47 14.38 -22.27
CA ARG A 80 23.86 15.62 -22.95
C ARG A 80 25.02 16.34 -22.27
N VAL A 81 25.09 16.32 -20.95
CA VAL A 81 26.18 16.93 -20.17
C VAL A 81 27.46 16.08 -20.23
N HIS A 82 27.33 14.76 -20.33
CA HIS A 82 28.46 13.83 -20.37
C HIS A 82 29.10 13.68 -21.76
N ARG A 83 28.39 14.04 -22.84
CA ARG A 83 28.93 14.00 -24.20
C ARG A 83 29.91 15.18 -24.40
N PRO A 84 31.23 14.92 -24.60
CA PRO A 84 32.21 15.97 -24.87
C PRO A 84 31.99 16.61 -26.25
#